data_AF-A0A8B6DLS5-F1
#
_entry.id   AF-A0A8B6DLS5-F1
#
_cell.length_a   1.000
_cell.length_b   1.000
_cell.length_c   1.000
_cell.angle_alpha   90.00
_cell.angle_beta   90.00
_cell.angle_gamma   90.00
#
_symmetry.space_group_name_H-M   'P 1'
#
loop_
_entity.id
_entity.type
_entity.pdbx_description
1 polymer ?
#
loop_
_entity_poly.entity_id
_entity_poly.type
_entity_poly.pdbx_seq_one_letter_code
_entity_poly.pdbx_strand_id
1 'polypeptide(L)'
;MIVGVPRRNRHRHASEIATLSLDLLHHVTRLELPQFPGEKFKIRVGCHSGPVVAGVVGNKNPRYCLFGSTVRVAAIMESSAEVNKIQISQSTFTLLHEMGGFEMRPRDVSKVTVGVELRKHGSSERTFWLLKKELIEWEEEFCSSPSDGASLGSSL
;
A
#
# COMPACT_ATOMS: atom_id res chain seq x y z
N MET A 1 0.87 4.98 3.25
CA MET A 1 -0.53 5.06 2.81
C MET A 1 -1.38 4.13 3.66
N ILE A 2 -2.63 4.49 3.97
CA ILE A 2 -3.55 3.63 4.74
C ILE A 2 -4.78 3.31 3.88
N VAL A 3 -5.21 2.05 3.88
CA VAL A 3 -6.43 1.57 3.19
C VAL A 3 -7.23 0.68 4.15
N GLY A 4 -8.55 0.62 3.99
CA GLY A 4 -9.44 -0.23 4.80
C GLY A 4 -10.20 0.49 5.92
N VAL A 5 -10.14 1.83 5.98
CA VAL A 5 -10.94 2.69 6.86
C VAL A 5 -11.69 3.70 5.98
N PRO A 6 -12.97 4.05 6.23
CA PRO A 6 -13.87 3.60 7.29
C PRO A 6 -14.66 2.32 6.95
N ARG A 7 -14.70 1.91 5.68
CA ARG A 7 -15.38 0.68 5.25
C ARG A 7 -14.39 -0.49 5.29
N ARG A 8 -14.79 -1.55 5.99
CA ARG A 8 -13.94 -2.73 6.21
C ARG A 8 -13.74 -3.49 4.90
N ASN A 9 -12.56 -3.35 4.29
CA ASN A 9 -12.24 -3.95 2.99
C ASN A 9 -11.53 -5.32 3.13
N ARG A 10 -12.20 -6.25 3.84
CA ARG A 10 -11.75 -7.63 4.19
C ARG A 10 -10.25 -7.86 3.98
N HIS A 11 -9.86 -8.56 2.91
CA HIS A 11 -8.47 -8.85 2.52
C HIS A 11 -8.03 -8.06 1.27
N ARG A 12 -8.94 -7.36 0.58
CA ARG A 12 -8.64 -6.62 -0.66
C ARG A 12 -7.83 -5.34 -0.40
N HIS A 13 -7.87 -4.79 0.81
CA HIS A 13 -7.05 -3.62 1.15
C HIS A 13 -5.55 -3.85 0.92
N ALA A 14 -5.05 -5.07 1.14
CA ALA A 14 -3.65 -5.40 0.91
C ALA A 14 -3.28 -5.34 -0.58
N SER A 15 -4.13 -5.86 -1.47
CA SER A 15 -3.89 -5.86 -2.91
C SER A 15 -3.97 -4.46 -3.52
N GLU A 16 -4.89 -3.63 -3.02
CA GLU A 16 -5.02 -2.22 -3.41
C GLU A 16 -3.75 -1.43 -3.05
N ILE A 17 -3.25 -1.55 -1.81
CA ILE A 17 -2.01 -0.90 -1.39
C ILE A 17 -0.81 -1.41 -2.20
N ALA A 18 -0.72 -2.72 -2.43
CA ALA A 18 0.37 -3.31 -3.19
C ALA A 18 0.39 -2.80 -4.64
N THR A 19 -0.77 -2.76 -5.29
CA THR A 19 -0.91 -2.23 -6.66
C THR A 19 -0.53 -0.74 -6.70
N LEU A 20 -1.10 0.06 -5.81
CA LEU A 20 -0.80 1.50 -5.71
C LEU A 20 0.70 1.77 -5.45
N SER A 21 1.35 0.94 -4.64
CA SER A 21 2.77 1.08 -4.34
C SER A 21 3.65 0.79 -5.55
N LEU A 22 3.29 -0.23 -6.34
CA LEU A 22 3.97 -0.56 -7.60
C LEU A 22 3.77 0.56 -8.62
N ASP A 23 2.55 1.06 -8.76
CA ASP A 23 2.24 2.16 -9.69
C ASP A 23 2.99 3.43 -9.31
N LEU A 24 3.01 3.78 -8.02
CA LEU A 24 3.74 4.96 -7.54
C LEU A 24 5.23 4.83 -7.83
N LEU A 25 5.84 3.68 -7.55
CA LEU A 25 7.26 3.44 -7.84
C LEU A 25 7.54 3.56 -9.35
N HIS A 26 6.67 2.99 -10.18
CA HIS A 26 6.79 3.04 -11.63
C HIS A 26 6.71 4.49 -12.17
N HIS A 27 5.79 5.31 -11.66
CA HIS A 27 5.66 6.69 -12.10
C HIS A 27 6.78 7.57 -11.56
N VAL A 28 7.09 7.50 -10.27
CA VAL A 28 8.08 8.38 -9.62
C VAL A 28 9.49 8.19 -10.19
N THR A 29 9.85 6.96 -10.57
CA THR A 29 11.16 6.68 -11.18
C THR A 29 11.31 7.24 -12.61
N ARG A 30 10.21 7.63 -13.27
CA ARG A 30 10.19 8.31 -14.57
C ARG A 30 9.99 9.81 -14.49
N LEU A 31 9.66 10.35 -13.32
CA LEU A 31 9.49 11.79 -13.16
C LEU A 31 10.87 12.46 -13.22
N GLU A 32 11.04 13.32 -14.20
CA GLU A 32 12.19 14.21 -14.34
C GLU A 32 11.68 15.64 -14.26
N LEU A 33 12.22 16.43 -13.31
CA LEU A 33 11.84 17.83 -13.19
C LEU A 33 12.66 18.67 -14.16
N PRO A 34 12.04 19.64 -14.87
CA PRO A 34 12.77 20.60 -15.68
C PRO A 34 13.79 21.42 -14.89
N GLN A 35 13.55 21.60 -13.59
CA GLN A 35 14.42 22.35 -12.67
C GLN A 35 15.65 21.56 -12.22
N PHE A 36 15.63 20.23 -12.29
CA PHE A 36 16.73 19.35 -11.84
C PHE A 36 16.99 18.25 -12.89
N PRO A 37 17.55 18.62 -14.06
CA PRO A 37 17.81 17.67 -15.13
C PRO A 37 18.81 16.60 -14.69
N GLY A 38 18.44 15.33 -14.85
CA GLY A 38 19.28 14.17 -14.51
C GLY A 38 19.11 13.64 -13.08
N GLU A 39 18.38 14.33 -12.20
CA GLU A 39 18.08 13.82 -10.87
C GLU A 39 16.73 13.11 -10.83
N LYS A 40 16.76 11.80 -10.58
CA LYS A 40 15.55 10.97 -10.44
C LYS A 40 15.09 10.94 -9.00
N PHE A 41 13.79 11.08 -8.79
CA PHE A 41 13.20 10.90 -7.48
C PHE A 41 13.43 9.49 -6.95
N LYS A 42 13.71 9.42 -5.66
CA LYS A 42 13.97 8.20 -4.91
C LYS A 42 12.93 8.10 -3.80
N ILE A 43 12.18 7.01 -3.80
CA ILE A 43 11.16 6.77 -2.76
C ILE A 43 11.47 5.50 -1.99
N ARG A 44 10.99 5.45 -0.75
CA ARG A 44 10.97 4.25 0.08
C ARG A 44 9.53 3.94 0.39
N VAL A 45 9.14 2.66 0.32
CA VAL A 45 7.77 2.24 0.60
C VAL A 45 7.81 1.06 1.57
N GLY A 46 7.06 1.19 2.66
CA GLY A 46 6.85 0.14 3.65
C GLY A 46 5.37 -0.15 3.86
N CYS A 47 5.00 -1.43 3.87
CA CYS A 47 3.62 -1.88 4.07
C CYS A 47 3.51 -2.84 5.25
N HIS A 48 2.55 -2.59 6.13
CA HIS A 48 2.21 -3.49 7.23
C HIS A 48 0.69 -3.52 7.43
N SER A 49 0.15 -4.72 7.63
CA SER A 49 -1.29 -4.96 7.83
C SER A 49 -1.53 -5.41 9.26
N GLY A 50 -2.51 -4.79 9.93
CA GLY A 50 -2.84 -5.08 11.31
C GLY A 50 -3.97 -4.20 11.86
N PRO A 51 -4.41 -4.45 13.11
CA PRO A 51 -5.49 -3.70 13.73
C PRO A 51 -5.08 -2.25 14.05
N VAL A 52 -5.99 -1.32 13.80
CA VAL A 52 -5.78 0.11 14.06
C VAL A 52 -7.04 0.73 14.62
N VAL A 53 -6.87 1.75 15.47
CA VAL A 53 -7.97 2.57 16.00
C VAL A 53 -7.95 3.91 15.28
N ALA A 54 -9.10 4.33 14.73
CA ALA A 54 -9.27 5.64 14.11
C ALA A 54 -10.09 6.56 15.01
N GLY A 55 -9.74 7.84 15.06
CA GLY A 55 -10.48 8.84 15.83
C GLY A 55 -10.27 10.25 15.30
N VAL A 56 -11.18 11.16 15.68
CA VAL A 56 -11.05 12.60 15.41
C VAL A 56 -10.47 13.28 16.64
N VAL A 57 -9.39 14.03 16.44
CA VAL A 57 -8.66 14.73 17.50
C VAL A 57 -8.83 16.25 17.33
N GLY A 58 -9.24 16.93 18.40
CA GLY A 58 -9.35 18.39 18.45
C GLY A 58 -10.76 18.92 18.15
N ASN A 59 -11.25 19.85 18.97
CA ASN A 59 -12.59 20.45 18.81
C ASN A 59 -12.60 21.62 17.82
N LYS A 60 -11.60 22.53 17.92
CA LYS A 60 -11.49 23.70 17.01
C LYS A 60 -10.84 23.37 15.66
N ASN A 61 -10.09 22.27 15.58
CA ASN A 61 -9.43 21.82 14.37
C ASN A 61 -9.42 20.28 14.35
N PRO A 62 -10.54 19.64 13.95
CA PRO A 62 -10.67 18.19 13.97
C PRO A 62 -9.74 17.54 12.94
N ARG A 63 -8.84 16.68 13.42
CA ARG A 63 -7.92 15.89 12.59
C ARG A 63 -8.24 14.41 12.71
N TYR A 64 -8.37 13.73 11.58
CA TYR A 64 -8.45 12.27 11.57
C TYR A 64 -7.08 11.68 11.87
N CYS A 65 -6.99 10.90 12.94
CA CYS A 65 -5.76 10.28 13.40
C CYS A 65 -5.96 8.77 13.55
N LEU A 66 -4.90 8.03 13.24
CA LEU A 66 -4.82 6.59 13.43
C LEU A 66 -3.83 6.28 14.54
N PHE A 67 -4.22 5.37 15.43
CA PHE A 67 -3.44 4.96 16.57
C PHE A 67 -3.36 3.43 16.64
N GLY A 68 -2.21 2.93 17.08
CA GLY A 68 -1.97 1.50 17.26
C GLY A 68 -0.52 1.11 16.98
N SER A 69 -0.13 -0.07 17.45
CA SER A 69 1.19 -0.65 17.17
C SER A 69 1.42 -0.84 15.67
N THR A 70 0.37 -1.16 14.90
CA THR A 70 0.41 -1.30 13.44
C THR A 70 0.94 -0.05 12.74
N VAL A 71 0.55 1.16 13.17
CA VAL A 71 1.04 2.42 12.56
C VAL A 71 2.53 2.59 12.82
N ARG A 72 2.98 2.25 14.02
CA ARG A 72 4.41 2.30 14.39
C ARG A 72 5.23 1.27 13.60
N VAL A 73 4.75 0.04 13.49
CA VAL A 73 5.43 -1.02 12.71
C VAL A 73 5.47 -0.65 11.23
N ALA A 74 4.40 -0.07 10.68
CA ALA A 74 4.39 0.44 9.30
C ALA A 74 5.47 1.53 9.08
N ALA A 75 5.61 2.47 10.02
CA ALA A 75 6.65 3.49 9.95
C ALA A 75 8.07 2.89 9.98
N ILE A 76 8.28 1.82 10.78
CA ILE A 76 9.54 1.06 10.78
C ILE A 76 9.74 0.35 9.43
N MET A 77 8.70 -0.25 8.85
CA MET A 77 8.80 -0.88 7.52
C MET A 77 9.22 0.13 6.45
N GLU A 78 8.77 1.39 6.54
CA GLU A 78 9.13 2.45 5.60
C GLU A 78 10.56 2.95 5.83
N SER A 79 10.93 3.25 7.07
CA SER A 79 12.25 3.82 7.41
C SER A 79 13.40 2.86 7.09
N SER A 80 13.13 1.56 7.19
CA SER A 80 14.09 0.48 6.94
C SER A 80 14.08 -0.11 5.53
N ALA A 81 13.15 0.36 4.70
CA ALA A 81 13.07 -0.03 3.30
C ALA A 81 14.27 0.53 2.52
N GLU A 82 14.72 -0.26 1.56
CA GLU A 82 15.73 0.19 0.60
C GLU A 82 15.11 1.16 -0.40
N VAL A 83 15.92 2.09 -0.89
CA VAL A 83 15.49 3.06 -1.89
C VAL A 83 15.01 2.35 -3.15
N ASN A 84 13.89 2.81 -3.70
CA ASN A 84 13.21 2.27 -4.87
C ASN A 84 12.78 0.80 -4.74
N LYS A 85 12.58 0.33 -3.49
CA LYS A 85 12.02 -0.99 -3.21
C LYS A 85 10.82 -0.87 -2.28
N ILE A 86 9.92 -1.84 -2.39
CA ILE A 86 8.71 -1.93 -1.58
C ILE A 86 8.91 -3.05 -0.56
N GLN A 87 9.01 -2.67 0.71
CA GLN A 87 9.13 -3.60 1.83
C GLN A 87 7.75 -3.95 2.39
N ILE A 88 7.48 -5.23 2.59
CA ILE A 88 6.24 -5.71 3.19
C ILE A 88 6.51 -6.58 4.43
N SER A 89 5.63 -6.46 5.43
CA SER A 89 5.63 -7.32 6.62
C SER A 89 5.14 -8.74 6.31
N GLN A 90 5.41 -9.68 7.22
CA GLN A 90 4.86 -11.04 7.17
C GLN A 90 3.33 -11.05 7.10
N SER A 91 2.65 -10.20 7.88
CA SER A 91 1.19 -10.10 7.87
C SER A 91 0.63 -9.71 6.50
N THR A 92 1.27 -8.74 5.83
CA THR A 92 0.87 -8.29 4.49
C THR A 92 1.18 -9.36 3.44
N PHE A 93 2.32 -10.04 3.57
CA PHE A 93 2.68 -11.16 2.69
C PHE A 93 1.63 -12.26 2.70
N THR A 94 1.14 -12.68 3.88
CA THR A 94 0.11 -13.72 3.98
C THR A 94 -1.17 -13.31 3.25
N LEU A 95 -1.61 -12.06 3.42
CA LEU A 95 -2.80 -11.53 2.74
C LEU A 95 -2.64 -11.49 1.21
N LEU A 96 -1.46 -11.08 0.72
CA LEU A 96 -1.17 -11.04 -0.71
C LEU A 96 -1.00 -12.46 -1.29
N HIS A 97 -0.46 -13.39 -0.52
CA HIS A 97 -0.31 -14.78 -0.92
C HIS A 97 -1.66 -15.49 -1.04
N GLU A 98 -2.59 -15.23 -0.12
CA GLU A 98 -3.97 -15.72 -0.20
C GLU A 98 -4.73 -15.17 -1.42
N MET A 99 -4.50 -13.91 -1.78
CA MET A 99 -5.13 -13.28 -2.95
C MET A 99 -4.53 -13.74 -4.29
N GLY A 100 -3.23 -14.03 -4.32
CA GLY A 100 -2.50 -14.39 -5.54
C GLY A 100 -2.16 -13.19 -6.44
N GLY A 101 -1.39 -13.44 -7.50
CA GLY A 101 -1.04 -12.44 -8.52
C GLY A 101 0.08 -11.47 -8.15
N PHE A 102 0.89 -11.75 -7.11
CA PHE A 102 2.01 -10.90 -6.70
C PHE A 102 3.31 -11.70 -6.57
N GLU A 103 4.39 -11.24 -7.22
CA GLU A 103 5.74 -11.78 -7.02
C GLU A 103 6.36 -11.11 -5.79
N MET A 104 6.69 -11.93 -4.79
CA MET A 104 7.28 -11.50 -3.53
C MET A 104 8.53 -12.35 -3.24
N ARG A 105 9.59 -11.71 -2.74
CA ARG A 105 10.83 -12.41 -2.35
C ARG A 105 11.18 -12.18 -0.89
N PRO A 106 11.64 -13.21 -0.16
CA PRO A 106 12.12 -13.02 1.21
C PRO A 106 13.34 -12.09 1.23
N ARG A 107 13.42 -11.23 2.24
CA ARG A 107 14.61 -10.42 2.50
C ARG A 107 15.66 -11.26 3.22
N ASP A 108 16.90 -11.21 2.75
CA ASP A 108 18.02 -11.85 3.44
C ASP A 108 18.26 -11.15 4.79
N VAL A 109 18.17 -11.93 5.86
CA VAL A 109 18.11 -11.45 7.25
C VAL A 109 19.49 -11.04 7.78
N SER A 110 20.53 -11.22 6.97
CA SER A 110 21.94 -11.06 7.34
C SER A 110 22.39 -9.61 7.57
N LYS A 111 21.57 -8.58 7.25
CA LYS A 111 21.89 -7.15 7.49
C LYS A 111 20.67 -6.27 7.85
N VAL A 112 19.78 -6.72 8.74
CA VAL A 112 18.48 -6.04 8.89
C VAL A 112 18.32 -5.33 10.26
N THR A 113 18.52 -4.01 10.27
CA THR A 113 18.22 -3.07 11.38
C THR A 113 16.77 -3.19 11.89
N VAL A 114 15.84 -3.64 11.03
CA VAL A 114 14.43 -3.93 11.38
C VAL A 114 14.31 -5.00 12.45
N GLY A 115 15.11 -6.06 12.35
CA GLY A 115 15.14 -7.10 13.36
C GLY A 115 15.53 -6.52 14.72
N VAL A 116 16.42 -5.53 14.76
CA VAL A 116 16.85 -4.85 16.00
C VAL A 116 15.76 -3.92 16.53
N GLU A 117 15.13 -3.12 15.68
CA GLU A 117 14.06 -2.18 16.09
C GLU A 117 12.79 -2.91 16.53
N LEU A 118 12.40 -3.97 15.82
CA LEU A 118 11.27 -4.81 16.22
C LEU A 118 11.62 -5.67 17.45
N ARG A 119 12.86 -6.19 17.58
CA ARG A 119 13.30 -6.92 18.79
C ARG A 119 13.31 -6.05 20.03
N LYS A 120 13.69 -4.77 19.92
CA LYS A 120 13.55 -3.79 21.03
C LYS A 120 12.10 -3.65 21.51
N HIS A 121 11.12 -4.02 20.69
CA HIS A 121 9.69 -3.97 20.97
C HIS A 121 9.04 -5.38 21.03
N GLY A 122 9.85 -6.44 21.17
CA GLY A 122 9.36 -7.80 21.43
C GLY A 122 8.81 -8.57 20.23
N SER A 123 8.98 -8.10 18.99
CA SER A 123 8.52 -8.80 17.79
C SER A 123 9.68 -9.07 16.84
N SER A 124 9.81 -10.29 16.32
CA SER A 124 10.74 -10.58 15.22
C SER A 124 9.93 -11.06 14.03
N GLU A 125 9.63 -10.15 13.10
CA GLU A 125 8.89 -10.49 11.90
C GLU A 125 9.83 -10.62 10.69
N ARG A 126 9.58 -11.65 9.87
CA ARG A 126 10.19 -11.76 8.55
C ARG A 126 9.64 -10.66 7.64
N THR A 127 10.50 -10.13 6.78
CA THR A 127 10.15 -9.09 5.81
C THR A 127 10.42 -9.59 4.40
N PHE A 128 9.65 -9.06 3.45
CA PHE A 128 9.70 -9.46 2.05
C PHE A 128 9.77 -8.23 1.16
N TRP A 129 10.29 -8.42 -0.04
CA TRP A 129 10.26 -7.43 -1.12
C TRP A 129 9.11 -7.75 -2.07
N LEU A 130 8.24 -6.77 -2.30
CA LEU A 130 7.24 -6.83 -3.37
C LEU A 130 7.90 -6.37 -4.67
N LEU A 131 7.88 -7.22 -5.70
CA LEU A 131 8.59 -6.97 -6.95
C LEU A 131 7.66 -6.54 -8.08
N LYS A 132 6.63 -7.33 -8.34
CA LYS A 132 5.67 -7.06 -9.41
C LYS A 132 4.33 -7.71 -9.10
N LYS A 133 3.31 -7.24 -9.83
CA LYS A 133 2.01 -7.90 -9.91
C LYS A 133 2.01 -8.71 -11.21
N GLU A 134 1.78 -10.01 -11.13
CA GLU A 134 1.52 -10.80 -12.33
C GLU A 134 0.12 -10.43 -12.81
N LEU A 135 0.06 -9.82 -14.00
CA LEU A 135 -1.21 -9.64 -14.69
C LEU A 135 -1.71 -11.04 -15.01
N ILE A 136 -2.71 -11.49 -14.27
CA ILE A 136 -3.57 -12.53 -14.78
C ILE A 136 -4.45 -11.80 -15.79
N GLU A 137 -4.19 -12.01 -17.08
CA GLU A 137 -5.10 -11.56 -18.14
C GLU A 137 -6.47 -12.22 -17.91
N TRP A 138 -7.35 -11.51 -17.23
CA TRP A 138 -8.78 -11.75 -17.25
C TRP A 138 -9.42 -10.43 -17.66
N GLU A 139 -10.23 -10.53 -18.71
CA GLU A 139 -10.74 -9.45 -19.54
C GLU A 139 -11.32 -8.25 -18.78
N GLU A 140 -11.22 -7.10 -19.46
CA GLU A 140 -12.07 -5.94 -19.25
C GLU A 140 -13.55 -6.31 -19.41
N GLU A 141 -14.18 -6.83 -18.38
CA GLU A 141 -15.63 -6.81 -18.25
C GLU A 141 -16.02 -6.24 -16.88
N PHE A 142 -16.89 -5.22 -16.89
CA PHE A 142 -17.22 -4.22 -15.85
C PHE A 142 -16.35 -2.95 -15.93
N CYS A 143 -16.70 -1.94 -16.73
CA CYS A 143 -18.00 -1.27 -16.71
C CYS A 143 -18.26 -0.55 -18.04
N SER A 144 -18.91 -1.23 -18.99
CA SER A 144 -19.80 -0.55 -19.93
C SER A 144 -21.13 -0.39 -19.17
N SER A 145 -21.30 0.70 -18.43
CA SER A 145 -22.66 1.07 -18.02
C SER A 145 -23.38 1.63 -19.27
N PRO A 146 -24.55 1.10 -19.65
CA PRO A 146 -25.37 1.67 -20.69
C PRO A 146 -25.72 3.11 -20.33
N SER A 147 -25.63 4.00 -21.32
CA SER A 147 -26.21 5.34 -21.24
C SER A 147 -27.73 5.19 -21.20
N ASP A 148 -28.31 5.26 -20.00
CA ASP A 148 -29.75 5.35 -19.83
C ASP A 148 -30.21 6.72 -20.36
N GLY A 149 -30.63 6.71 -21.63
CA GLY A 149 -31.41 7.77 -22.24
C GLY A 149 -32.80 7.81 -21.62
N ALA A 150 -33.01 8.70 -20.66
CA ALA A 150 -34.34 9.11 -20.24
C ALA A 150 -34.92 10.09 -21.28
N SER A 151 -35.52 9.53 -22.34
CA SER A 151 -36.52 10.22 -23.14
C SER A 151 -37.87 10.09 -22.42
N LEU A 152 -38.34 11.18 -21.80
CA LEU A 152 -39.73 11.31 -21.37
C LEU A 152 -40.44 12.24 -22.35
N GLY A 153 -41.47 11.68 -22.99
CA GLY A 153 -42.14 12.18 -24.17
C GLY A 153 -42.91 13.49 -24.00
N SER A 154 -43.04 14.14 -25.14
CA SER A 154 -44.18 14.98 -25.51
C SER A 154 -45.52 14.26 -25.26
N SER A 155 -46.48 14.96 -24.63
CA SER A 155 -47.90 15.05 -25.03
C SER A 155 -48.76 15.69 -23.93
N LEU A 156 -48.98 17.01 -24.04
CA LEU A 156 -50.26 17.73 -24.09
C LEU A 156 -50.02 19.23 -23.91
#